data_AF-A0A183IA87-F1
#
_entry.id   AF-A0A183IA87-F1
#
_cell.length_a   1.000
_cell.length_b   1.000
_cell.length_c   1.000
_cell.angle_alpha   90.00
_cell.angle_beta   90.00
_cell.angle_gamma   90.00
#
_symmetry.space_group_name_H-M   'P 1'
#
loop_
_entity.id
_entity.type
_entity.pdbx_description
1 polymer ?
#
loop_
_entity_poly.entity_id
_entity_poly.type
_entity_poly.pdbx_seq_one_letter_code
_entity_poly.pdbx_strand_id
1 'polypeptide(L)'
;MSLVPRSLFHRSWLKQLICEFHVSCSLAERNQFGIKLIDHELNKILFGNQRETHLPLTRVLPLMKDIESFVGTRKLAEKIAPESESHKREDLKNQLIARHFPKLQGGDLNEHFKNIAAEQVQNYKLLLNRLADATLPPCPSKWIFATGWTAYSPDGTTTKVDYPSDNVLVFDVEVCVPVGQHPILAVAVSDIRWYAQGSICRFYFISTEVERKL
;
A
#
# COMPACT_ATOMS: atom_id res chain seq x y z
N MET A 1 -37.83 -72.64 21.30
CA MET A 1 -37.58 -72.08 19.96
C MET A 1 -38.47 -70.84 19.86
N SER A 2 -38.02 -69.61 19.66
CA SER A 2 -36.75 -69.09 19.16
C SER A 2 -36.49 -67.71 19.76
N LEU A 3 -35.28 -67.53 20.29
CA LEU A 3 -34.70 -66.23 20.63
C LEU A 3 -34.44 -65.46 19.34
N VAL A 4 -34.90 -64.21 19.25
CA VAL A 4 -34.48 -63.24 18.22
C VAL A 4 -33.73 -62.09 18.92
N PRO A 5 -32.58 -61.62 18.42
CA PRO A 5 -31.57 -60.95 19.24
C PRO A 5 -31.82 -59.44 19.45
N ARG A 6 -31.50 -58.95 20.66
CA ARG A 6 -31.42 -57.53 21.04
C ARG A 6 -30.20 -56.80 20.44
N SER A 7 -30.02 -56.76 19.12
CA SER A 7 -28.81 -56.13 18.54
C SER A 7 -29.01 -55.15 17.38
N LEU A 8 -30.24 -54.78 17.00
CA LEU A 8 -30.46 -53.94 15.81
C LEU A 8 -31.14 -52.58 16.04
N PHE A 9 -31.41 -52.17 17.29
CA PHE A 9 -32.04 -50.87 17.56
C PHE A 9 -31.12 -49.79 18.13
N HIS A 10 -29.83 -50.06 18.35
CA HIS A 10 -28.92 -49.09 18.97
C HIS A 10 -27.95 -48.38 18.01
N ARG A 11 -27.92 -48.77 16.71
CA ARG A 11 -26.96 -48.22 15.74
C ARG A 11 -27.52 -47.14 14.80
N SER A 12 -28.84 -46.98 14.72
CA SER A 12 -29.45 -45.92 13.90
C SER A 12 -29.46 -44.57 14.62
N TRP A 13 -29.84 -44.57 15.90
CA TRP A 13 -29.90 -43.36 16.72
C TRP A 13 -28.52 -42.72 16.96
N LEU A 14 -27.48 -43.55 17.16
CA LEU A 14 -26.08 -43.08 17.30
C LEU A 14 -25.51 -42.51 15.99
N LYS A 15 -25.90 -43.04 14.82
CA LYS A 15 -25.49 -42.46 13.53
C LYS A 15 -26.21 -41.15 13.22
N GLN A 16 -27.47 -41.03 13.63
CA GLN A 16 -28.23 -39.79 13.49
C GLN A 16 -27.71 -38.70 14.44
N LEU A 17 -27.35 -39.05 15.67
CA LEU A 17 -26.65 -38.14 16.60
C LEU A 17 -25.26 -37.76 16.11
N ILE A 18 -24.48 -38.66 15.50
CA ILE A 18 -23.16 -38.33 14.96
C ILE A 18 -23.27 -37.46 13.70
N CYS A 19 -24.31 -37.62 12.88
CA CYS A 19 -24.60 -36.73 11.75
C CYS A 19 -25.15 -35.36 12.19
N GLU A 20 -26.01 -35.30 13.21
CA GLU A 20 -26.47 -34.03 13.79
C GLU A 20 -25.36 -33.33 14.59
N PHE A 21 -24.38 -34.09 15.12
CA PHE A 21 -23.15 -33.55 15.72
C PHE A 21 -22.11 -33.10 14.68
N HIS A 22 -22.28 -33.46 13.40
CA HIS A 22 -21.42 -33.02 12.29
C HIS A 22 -22.00 -31.87 11.45
N VAL A 23 -23.21 -31.38 11.77
CA VAL A 23 -23.88 -30.33 10.98
C VAL A 23 -24.13 -29.02 11.74
N SER A 24 -23.83 -28.93 13.04
CA SER A 24 -23.89 -27.63 13.74
C SER A 24 -22.55 -26.88 13.68
N CYS A 25 -22.08 -26.52 12.48
CA CYS A 25 -21.22 -25.36 12.29
C CYS A 25 -22.11 -24.16 11.96
N SER A 26 -22.87 -23.71 12.96
CA SER A 26 -23.04 -22.27 13.13
C SER A 26 -21.94 -21.86 14.10
N LEU A 27 -21.18 -20.78 13.81
CA LEU A 27 -20.15 -20.19 14.69
C LEU A 27 -18.76 -20.86 14.70
N ALA A 28 -18.20 -21.24 13.54
CA ALA A 28 -16.78 -21.61 13.48
C ALA A 28 -15.88 -20.36 13.52
N GLU A 29 -15.62 -19.81 14.72
CA GLU A 29 -14.59 -18.78 14.93
C GLU A 29 -13.19 -19.25 14.51
N ARG A 30 -12.97 -20.54 14.22
CA ARG A 30 -11.68 -21.11 13.83
C ARG A 30 -11.80 -22.08 12.66
N ASN A 31 -10.77 -22.15 11.82
CA ASN A 31 -10.68 -23.12 10.73
C ASN A 31 -10.16 -24.50 11.20
N GLN A 32 -10.07 -25.46 10.28
CA GLN A 32 -9.56 -26.83 10.54
C GLN A 32 -8.12 -26.90 11.08
N PHE A 33 -7.38 -25.79 11.04
CA PHE A 33 -6.03 -25.66 11.60
C PHE A 33 -6.02 -24.94 12.96
N GLY A 34 -7.20 -24.66 13.53
CA GLY A 34 -7.35 -23.93 14.78
C GLY A 34 -7.07 -22.43 14.67
N ILE A 35 -6.95 -21.87 13.46
CA ILE A 35 -6.69 -20.43 13.25
C ILE A 35 -8.00 -19.66 13.40
N LYS A 36 -7.99 -18.60 14.23
CA LYS A 36 -9.16 -17.73 14.42
C LYS A 36 -9.50 -17.03 13.09
N LEU A 37 -10.71 -17.28 12.60
CA LEU A 37 -11.29 -16.60 11.45
C LEU A 37 -11.80 -15.23 11.88
N ILE A 38 -11.74 -14.29 10.95
CA ILE A 38 -12.38 -12.99 11.13
C ILE A 38 -13.90 -13.14 10.99
N ASP A 39 -14.64 -12.28 11.68
CA ASP A 39 -16.09 -12.21 11.60
C ASP A 39 -16.58 -12.06 10.15
N HIS A 40 -17.73 -12.65 9.84
CA HIS A 40 -18.28 -12.68 8.48
C HIS A 40 -18.58 -11.28 7.94
N GLU A 41 -19.18 -10.40 8.75
CA GLU A 41 -19.49 -9.03 8.32
C GLU A 41 -18.21 -8.23 8.11
N LEU A 42 -17.21 -8.39 8.99
CA LEU A 42 -15.91 -7.76 8.81
C LEU A 42 -15.19 -8.31 7.57
N ASN A 43 -15.23 -9.62 7.33
CA ASN A 43 -14.65 -10.24 6.13
C ASN A 43 -15.25 -9.63 4.86
N LYS A 44 -16.58 -9.51 4.82
CA LYS A 44 -17.31 -8.92 3.71
C LYS A 44 -16.97 -7.45 3.49
N ILE A 45 -16.76 -6.68 4.56
CA ILE A 45 -16.29 -5.28 4.47
C ILE A 45 -14.87 -5.23 3.90
N LEU A 46 -13.94 -6.04 4.42
CA LEU A 46 -12.52 -5.94 4.06
C LEU A 46 -12.19 -6.52 2.69
N PHE A 47 -12.86 -7.60 2.29
CA PHE A 47 -12.50 -8.38 1.10
C PHE A 47 -13.62 -8.46 0.07
N GLY A 48 -14.75 -7.80 0.32
CA GLY A 48 -15.92 -7.84 -0.55
C GLY A 48 -16.57 -9.23 -0.64
N ASN A 49 -17.44 -9.42 -1.63
CA ASN A 49 -17.97 -10.74 -1.97
C ASN A 49 -16.93 -11.51 -2.81
N GLN A 50 -15.94 -12.12 -2.14
CA GLN A 50 -15.01 -13.04 -2.80
C GLN A 50 -15.80 -14.17 -3.46
N ARG A 51 -15.54 -14.46 -4.74
CA ARG A 51 -16.03 -15.71 -5.36
C ARG A 51 -15.23 -16.84 -4.75
N GLU A 52 -15.89 -17.92 -4.30
CA GLU A 52 -15.19 -19.14 -3.90
C GLU A 52 -14.29 -19.58 -5.06
N THR A 53 -12.97 -19.46 -4.86
CA THR A 53 -12.00 -19.97 -5.81
C THR A 53 -11.84 -21.45 -5.55
N HIS A 54 -12.59 -22.27 -6.27
CA HIS A 54 -12.41 -23.72 -6.23
C HIS A 54 -11.08 -24.08 -6.90
N LEU A 55 -10.04 -24.21 -6.08
CA LEU A 55 -8.80 -24.84 -6.52
C LEU A 55 -9.02 -26.36 -6.65
N PRO A 56 -8.44 -27.00 -7.68
CA PRO A 56 -8.53 -28.45 -7.81
C PRO A 56 -7.97 -29.17 -6.56
N LEU A 57 -8.65 -30.22 -6.10
CA LEU A 57 -8.23 -31.01 -4.95
C LEU A 57 -6.80 -31.56 -5.10
N THR A 58 -6.36 -31.81 -6.33
CA THR A 58 -4.99 -32.23 -6.66
C THR A 58 -3.93 -31.22 -6.21
N ARG A 59 -4.27 -29.92 -6.15
CA ARG A 59 -3.40 -28.87 -5.61
C ARG A 59 -3.59 -28.67 -4.11
N VAL A 60 -4.83 -28.75 -3.63
CA VAL A 60 -5.16 -28.44 -2.23
C VAL A 60 -4.66 -29.52 -1.27
N LEU A 61 -4.78 -30.81 -1.62
CA LEU A 61 -4.44 -31.91 -0.71
C LEU A 61 -2.96 -31.96 -0.29
N PRO A 62 -1.96 -31.78 -1.20
CA PRO A 62 -0.56 -31.68 -0.78
C PRO A 62 -0.31 -30.50 0.16
N LEU A 63 -0.86 -29.33 -0.16
CA LEU A 63 -0.76 -28.11 0.65
C LEU A 63 -1.34 -28.31 2.05
N MET A 64 -2.51 -28.95 2.16
CA MET A 64 -3.11 -29.28 3.46
C MET A 64 -2.18 -30.17 4.29
N LYS A 65 -1.62 -31.22 3.68
CA LYS A 65 -0.70 -32.14 4.35
C LYS A 65 0.58 -31.44 4.82
N ASP A 66 1.11 -30.51 4.03
CA ASP A 66 2.28 -29.71 4.39
C ASP A 66 1.98 -28.81 5.60
N ILE A 67 0.82 -28.12 5.60
CA ILE A 67 0.37 -27.29 6.71
C ILE A 67 0.17 -28.13 7.98
N GLU A 68 -0.46 -29.30 7.88
CA GLU A 68 -0.65 -30.23 9.00
C GLU A 68 0.69 -30.68 9.60
N SER A 69 1.67 -30.99 8.75
CA SER A 69 3.02 -31.38 9.19
C SER A 69 3.74 -30.24 9.92
N PHE A 70 3.52 -28.99 9.50
CA PHE A 70 4.18 -27.81 10.05
C PHE A 70 3.54 -27.32 11.36
N VAL A 71 2.21 -27.29 11.43
CA VAL A 71 1.47 -26.88 12.63
C VAL A 71 1.69 -27.86 13.78
N GLY A 72 1.98 -29.13 13.46
CA GLY A 72 2.19 -30.21 14.41
C GLY A 72 0.92 -30.53 15.18
N THR A 73 0.84 -31.72 15.76
CA THR A 73 -0.29 -32.18 16.61
C THR A 73 -0.53 -31.34 17.87
N ARG A 74 0.14 -30.19 18.03
CA ARG A 74 0.25 -29.47 19.30
C ARG A 74 -0.92 -28.57 19.68
N LYS A 75 -1.89 -28.26 18.83
CA LYS A 75 -3.06 -27.43 19.24
C LYS A 75 -4.38 -27.71 18.51
N LEU A 76 -4.61 -28.91 17.99
CA LEU A 76 -5.89 -29.26 17.35
C LEU A 76 -7.01 -29.58 18.35
N ALA A 77 -6.69 -29.82 19.63
CA ALA A 77 -7.64 -30.35 20.62
C ALA A 77 -7.62 -29.65 21.99
N GLU A 78 -7.21 -28.38 22.09
CA GLU A 78 -7.46 -27.61 23.33
C GLU A 78 -8.88 -27.03 23.32
N LYS A 79 -9.79 -27.86 23.82
CA LYS A 79 -11.13 -27.57 24.37
C LYS A 79 -12.14 -26.90 23.44
N ILE A 80 -12.93 -27.76 22.77
CA ILE A 80 -14.36 -27.50 22.55
C ILE A 80 -15.02 -27.54 23.94
N ALA A 81 -15.12 -26.38 24.57
CA ALA A 81 -15.94 -26.19 25.77
C ALA A 81 -17.38 -25.83 25.33
N PRO A 82 -18.42 -26.26 26.05
CA PRO A 82 -19.78 -25.80 25.81
C PRO A 82 -19.86 -24.28 25.94
N GLU A 83 -20.70 -23.65 25.12
CA GLU A 83 -20.89 -22.20 25.01
C GLU A 83 -20.77 -21.47 26.36
N SER A 84 -19.64 -20.78 26.57
CA SER A 84 -19.43 -19.89 27.69
C SER A 84 -19.87 -18.46 27.32
N GLU A 85 -20.35 -17.69 28.31
CA GLU A 85 -20.69 -16.26 28.19
C GLU A 85 -19.60 -15.41 27.50
N SER A 86 -18.35 -15.86 27.53
CA SER A 86 -17.23 -15.20 26.86
C SER A 86 -17.38 -15.15 25.33
N HIS A 87 -17.97 -16.17 24.70
CA HIS A 87 -18.14 -16.22 23.25
C HIS A 87 -19.21 -15.22 22.78
N LYS A 88 -20.36 -15.18 23.46
CA LYS A 88 -21.42 -14.19 23.17
C LYS A 88 -20.93 -12.74 23.26
N ARG A 89 -20.03 -12.45 24.20
CA ARG A 89 -19.42 -11.11 24.34
C ARG A 89 -18.47 -10.75 23.19
N GLU A 90 -17.72 -11.73 22.68
CA GLU A 90 -16.80 -11.51 21.57
C GLU A 90 -17.55 -11.32 20.23
N ASP A 91 -18.63 -12.07 19.99
CA ASP A 91 -19.50 -11.89 18.83
C ASP A 91 -20.14 -10.50 18.81
N LEU A 92 -20.69 -10.06 19.95
CA LEU A 92 -21.24 -8.71 20.10
C LEU A 92 -20.17 -7.63 19.84
N LYS A 93 -18.95 -7.85 20.31
CA LYS A 93 -17.82 -6.94 20.09
C LYS A 93 -17.44 -6.87 18.61
N ASN A 94 -17.38 -8.00 17.91
CA ASN A 94 -17.05 -8.05 16.49
C ASN A 94 -18.13 -7.37 15.63
N GLN A 95 -19.41 -7.60 15.94
CA GLN A 95 -20.52 -6.90 15.30
C GLN A 95 -20.47 -5.38 15.53
N LEU A 96 -20.11 -4.95 16.75
CA LEU A 96 -19.91 -3.54 17.05
C LEU A 96 -18.73 -2.94 16.27
N ILE A 97 -17.62 -3.68 16.12
CA ILE A 97 -16.47 -3.25 15.31
C ILE A 97 -16.89 -3.10 13.85
N ALA A 98 -17.60 -4.08 13.28
CA ALA A 98 -18.08 -4.01 11.90
C ALA A 98 -19.01 -2.81 11.68
N ARG A 99 -19.90 -2.51 12.65
CA ARG A 99 -20.81 -1.36 12.58
C ARG A 99 -20.11 0.00 12.61
N HIS A 100 -19.00 0.10 13.33
CA HIS A 100 -18.21 1.34 13.45
C HIS A 100 -16.99 1.33 12.53
N PHE A 101 -16.90 0.38 11.60
CA PHE A 101 -15.79 0.31 10.68
C PHE A 101 -15.81 1.51 9.73
N PRO A 102 -14.67 2.20 9.52
CA PRO A 102 -14.61 3.33 8.61
C PRO A 102 -15.06 2.93 7.21
N LYS A 103 -15.80 3.82 6.54
CA LYS A 103 -16.22 3.57 5.16
C LYS A 103 -14.99 3.44 4.26
N LEU A 104 -14.90 2.32 3.56
CA LEU A 104 -13.87 2.12 2.56
C LEU A 104 -14.19 2.94 1.31
N GLN A 105 -13.15 3.54 0.74
CA GLN A 105 -13.11 4.07 -0.62
C GLN A 105 -13.12 2.93 -1.65
N GLY A 106 -14.25 2.26 -1.86
CA GLY A 106 -14.38 1.12 -2.78
C GLY A 106 -15.12 -0.06 -2.15
N GLY A 107 -15.11 -1.21 -2.83
CA GLY A 107 -15.78 -2.43 -2.40
C GLY A 107 -14.93 -3.35 -1.52
N ASP A 108 -13.61 -3.16 -1.49
CA ASP A 108 -12.67 -3.93 -0.67
C ASP A 108 -11.43 -3.11 -0.30
N LEU A 109 -10.53 -3.69 0.51
CA LEU A 109 -9.28 -3.07 0.91
C LEU A 109 -8.35 -2.74 -0.25
N ASN A 110 -8.33 -3.55 -1.31
CA ASN A 110 -7.46 -3.34 -2.45
C ASN A 110 -7.89 -2.08 -3.24
N GLU A 111 -9.19 -1.95 -3.49
CA GLU A 111 -9.78 -0.74 -4.07
C GLU A 111 -9.56 0.46 -3.16
N HIS A 112 -9.75 0.31 -1.84
CA HIS A 112 -9.51 1.36 -0.87
C HIS A 112 -8.12 1.99 -0.99
N PHE A 113 -7.07 1.17 -0.91
CA PHE A 113 -5.70 1.66 -0.98
C PHE A 113 -5.36 2.21 -2.37
N LYS A 114 -5.89 1.62 -3.44
CA LYS A 114 -5.71 2.16 -4.80
C LYS A 114 -6.36 3.53 -4.96
N ASN A 115 -7.57 3.71 -4.42
CA ASN A 115 -8.33 4.96 -4.54
C ASN A 115 -7.69 6.06 -3.71
N ILE A 116 -7.28 5.78 -2.47
CA ILE A 116 -6.54 6.76 -1.65
C ILE A 116 -5.20 7.11 -2.30
N ALA A 117 -4.46 6.12 -2.80
CA ALA A 117 -3.20 6.38 -3.49
C ALA A 117 -3.43 7.24 -4.73
N ALA A 118 -4.44 6.93 -5.54
CA ALA A 118 -4.82 7.71 -6.71
C ALA A 118 -5.16 9.16 -6.33
N GLU A 119 -6.01 9.37 -5.34
CA GLU A 119 -6.39 10.72 -4.86
C GLU A 119 -5.18 11.56 -4.47
N GLN A 120 -4.19 10.96 -3.78
CA GLN A 120 -2.99 11.65 -3.34
C GLN A 120 -2.00 11.96 -4.48
N VAL A 121 -1.87 11.04 -5.45
CA VAL A 121 -0.78 11.13 -6.45
C VAL A 121 -1.24 11.58 -7.83
N GLN A 122 -2.55 11.59 -8.11
CA GLN A 122 -3.08 11.83 -9.46
C GLN A 122 -2.65 13.18 -10.03
N ASN A 123 -2.69 14.25 -9.23
CA ASN A 123 -2.27 15.58 -9.68
C ASN A 123 -0.78 15.62 -10.07
N TYR A 124 0.08 14.99 -9.25
CA TYR A 124 1.51 14.88 -9.57
C TYR A 124 1.75 14.00 -10.80
N LYS A 125 1.02 12.88 -10.93
CA LYS A 125 1.12 11.98 -12.07
C LYS A 125 0.75 12.69 -13.39
N LEU A 126 -0.28 13.53 -13.38
CA LEU A 126 -0.65 14.34 -14.55
C LEU A 126 0.46 15.31 -14.95
N LEU A 127 1.05 16.02 -13.98
CA LEU A 127 2.15 16.95 -14.22
C LEU A 127 3.42 16.24 -14.72
N LEU A 128 3.79 15.12 -14.09
CA LEU A 128 4.97 14.33 -14.49
C LEU A 128 4.80 13.72 -15.87
N ASN A 129 3.61 13.19 -16.21
CA ASN A 129 3.33 12.68 -17.56
C ASN A 129 3.43 13.80 -18.59
N ARG A 130 2.88 14.98 -18.31
CA ARG A 130 2.99 16.15 -19.19
C ARG A 130 4.46 16.49 -19.47
N LEU A 131 5.30 16.50 -18.44
CA LEU A 131 6.73 16.79 -18.59
C LEU A 131 7.48 15.68 -19.33
N ALA A 132 7.16 14.41 -19.05
CA ALA A 132 7.78 13.25 -19.68
C ALA A 132 7.48 13.16 -21.19
N ASP A 133 6.27 13.54 -21.59
CA ASP A 133 5.82 13.53 -22.99
C ASP A 133 6.19 14.83 -23.74
N ALA A 134 6.62 15.88 -23.04
CA ALA A 134 6.94 17.16 -23.65
C ALA A 134 8.27 17.14 -24.41
N THR A 135 8.34 17.90 -25.50
CA THR A 135 9.62 18.30 -26.10
C THR A 135 10.18 19.48 -25.31
N LEU A 136 11.35 19.30 -24.71
CA LEU A 136 11.97 20.34 -23.90
C LEU A 136 12.33 21.58 -24.76
N PRO A 137 12.25 22.79 -24.17
CA PRO A 137 12.69 24.01 -24.84
C PRO A 137 14.19 23.92 -25.17
N PRO A 138 14.64 24.61 -26.24
CA PRO A 138 16.04 24.62 -26.62
C PRO A 138 16.89 25.16 -25.47
N CYS A 139 18.02 24.49 -25.21
CA CYS A 139 18.95 24.91 -24.18
C CYS A 139 19.50 26.32 -24.51
N PRO A 140 19.50 27.26 -23.55
CA PRO A 140 20.06 28.59 -23.74
C PRO A 140 21.53 28.53 -24.16
N SER A 141 21.88 29.26 -25.22
CA SER A 141 23.27 29.38 -25.69
C SER A 141 24.13 30.27 -24.80
N LYS A 142 23.49 31.17 -24.03
CA LYS A 142 24.15 32.07 -23.09
C LYS A 142 23.38 32.10 -21.78
N TRP A 143 24.11 31.88 -20.68
CA TRP A 143 23.58 31.94 -19.32
C TRP A 143 23.98 33.25 -18.66
N ILE A 144 23.00 33.92 -18.05
CA ILE A 144 23.20 35.13 -17.26
C ILE A 144 23.60 34.72 -15.85
N PHE A 145 24.83 35.06 -15.48
CA PHE A 145 25.35 34.87 -14.13
C PHE A 145 24.99 36.08 -13.26
N ALA A 146 23.77 36.11 -12.76
CA ALA A 146 23.24 37.13 -11.86
C ALA A 146 22.71 36.51 -10.56
N THR A 147 22.61 37.34 -9.53
CA THR A 147 22.05 36.92 -8.24
C THR A 147 20.54 36.75 -8.34
N GLY A 148 20.04 35.62 -7.83
CA GLY A 148 18.63 35.23 -7.93
C GLY A 148 18.33 34.42 -9.20
N TRP A 149 17.05 34.23 -9.50
CA TRP A 149 16.60 33.42 -10.63
C TRP A 149 16.46 34.23 -11.91
N THR A 150 16.83 33.62 -13.02
CA THR A 150 16.60 34.12 -14.38
C THR A 150 15.84 33.05 -15.15
N ALA A 151 14.73 33.42 -15.79
CA ALA A 151 13.96 32.59 -16.70
C ALA A 151 14.41 32.86 -18.15
N TYR A 152 14.52 31.80 -18.95
CA TYR A 152 14.97 31.82 -20.35
C TYR A 152 13.89 31.24 -21.23
N SER A 153 13.18 32.10 -21.94
CA SER A 153 12.09 31.73 -22.84
C SER A 153 12.63 31.12 -24.14
N PRO A 154 11.85 30.26 -24.83
CA PRO A 154 12.26 29.66 -26.10
C PRO A 154 12.56 30.66 -27.23
N ASP A 155 12.01 31.87 -27.16
CA ASP A 155 12.27 32.98 -28.10
C ASP A 155 13.61 33.70 -27.85
N GLY A 156 14.36 33.26 -26.85
CA GLY A 156 15.64 33.85 -26.44
C GLY A 156 15.52 35.03 -25.47
N THR A 157 14.31 35.42 -25.07
CA THR A 157 14.12 36.45 -24.05
C THR A 157 14.50 35.93 -22.66
N THR A 158 15.04 36.82 -21.84
CA THR A 158 15.42 36.49 -20.45
C THR A 158 14.75 37.46 -19.49
N THR A 159 14.26 36.95 -18.37
CA THR A 159 13.58 37.76 -17.35
C THR A 159 14.05 37.36 -15.97
N LYS A 160 14.39 38.34 -15.12
CA LYS A 160 14.68 38.08 -13.72
C LYS A 160 13.37 37.76 -12.99
N VAL A 161 13.35 36.67 -12.23
CA VAL A 161 12.19 36.20 -11.47
C VAL A 161 12.59 35.91 -10.03
N ASP A 162 11.62 35.90 -9.12
CA ASP A 162 11.89 35.58 -7.72
C ASP A 162 12.09 34.07 -7.51
N TYR A 163 11.38 33.25 -8.27
CA TYR A 163 11.46 31.79 -8.29
C TYR A 163 10.88 31.22 -9.60
N PRO A 164 11.19 29.96 -9.97
CA PRO A 164 10.57 29.29 -11.12
C PRO A 164 9.06 29.11 -10.89
N SER A 165 8.23 29.70 -11.76
CA SER A 165 6.77 29.72 -11.60
C SER A 165 6.03 28.56 -12.28
N ASP A 166 6.74 27.67 -12.96
CA ASP A 166 6.12 26.57 -13.70
C ASP A 166 5.71 25.43 -12.77
N ASN A 167 4.60 24.76 -13.11
CA ASN A 167 3.97 23.75 -12.25
C ASN A 167 4.82 22.48 -12.04
N VAL A 168 5.73 22.19 -12.97
CA VAL A 168 6.59 21.00 -12.92
C VAL A 168 7.92 21.33 -13.58
N LEU A 169 9.00 20.93 -12.93
CA LEU A 169 10.35 21.16 -13.39
C LEU A 169 11.29 20.08 -12.86
N VAL A 170 12.35 19.81 -13.62
CA VAL A 170 13.52 19.09 -13.12
C VAL A 170 14.58 20.13 -12.81
N PHE A 171 15.21 20.03 -11.64
CA PHE A 171 16.28 20.94 -11.27
C PHE A 171 17.48 20.19 -10.70
N ASP A 172 18.65 20.77 -10.91
CA ASP A 172 19.92 20.31 -10.38
C ASP A 172 20.63 21.48 -9.68
N VAL A 173 21.42 21.18 -8.65
CA VAL A 173 22.08 22.16 -7.79
C VAL A 173 23.54 21.82 -7.56
N GLU A 174 24.39 22.85 -7.60
CA GLU A 174 25.81 22.74 -7.31
C GLU A 174 26.15 23.44 -6.01
N VAL A 175 26.96 22.77 -5.19
CA VAL A 175 27.42 23.24 -3.88
C VAL A 175 28.95 23.28 -3.88
N CYS A 176 29.55 24.35 -3.36
CA CYS A 176 31.01 24.37 -3.14
C CYS A 176 31.33 24.07 -1.68
N VAL A 177 31.69 22.82 -1.41
CA VAL A 177 31.99 22.30 -0.07
C VAL A 177 33.00 23.16 0.72
N PRO A 178 34.10 23.68 0.13
CA PRO A 178 35.00 24.59 0.84
C PRO A 178 34.36 25.88 1.38
N VAL A 179 33.34 26.40 0.71
CA VAL A 179 32.64 27.64 1.09
C VAL A 179 31.46 27.33 2.02
N GLY A 180 30.85 26.14 1.87
CA GLY A 180 29.80 25.64 2.74
C GLY A 180 28.83 24.70 2.02
N GLN A 181 27.77 24.29 2.72
CA GLN A 181 26.73 23.40 2.16
C GLN A 181 25.61 24.15 1.42
N HIS A 182 25.79 25.45 1.17
CA HIS A 182 24.78 26.27 0.50
C HIS A 182 24.89 26.13 -1.03
N PRO A 183 23.77 26.03 -1.75
CA PRO A 183 23.78 25.99 -3.22
C PRO A 183 24.35 27.29 -3.78
N ILE A 184 25.24 27.15 -4.77
CA ILE A 184 25.90 28.27 -5.45
C ILE A 184 25.31 28.50 -6.83
N LEU A 185 24.89 27.42 -7.48
CA LEU A 185 24.22 27.42 -8.77
C LEU A 185 23.05 26.44 -8.70
N ALA A 186 21.95 26.81 -9.33
CA ALA A 186 20.88 25.87 -9.65
C ALA A 186 20.46 26.08 -11.10
N VAL A 187 20.14 25.00 -11.80
CA VAL A 187 19.54 25.04 -13.13
C VAL A 187 18.26 24.23 -13.08
N ALA A 188 17.20 24.73 -13.71
CA ALA A 188 15.95 24.00 -13.84
C ALA A 188 15.40 24.09 -15.26
N VAL A 189 14.62 23.07 -15.64
CA VAL A 189 13.91 23.02 -16.91
C VAL A 189 12.48 22.54 -16.69
N SER A 190 11.53 23.25 -17.30
CA SER A 190 10.14 22.82 -17.44
C SER A 190 9.85 22.44 -18.89
N ASP A 191 8.61 22.04 -19.17
CA ASP A 191 8.11 21.88 -20.52
C ASP A 191 7.97 23.21 -21.29
N ILE A 192 8.17 24.36 -20.63
CA ILE A 192 7.96 25.69 -21.21
C ILE A 192 9.28 26.45 -21.38
N ARG A 193 10.15 26.44 -20.36
CA ARG A 193 11.35 27.30 -20.33
C ARG A 193 12.46 26.76 -19.43
N TRP A 194 13.65 27.34 -19.57
CA TRP A 194 14.79 27.08 -18.68
C TRP A 194 14.88 28.14 -17.58
N TYR A 195 15.52 27.78 -16.47
CA TYR A 195 15.82 28.67 -15.35
C TYR A 195 17.25 28.46 -14.89
N ALA A 196 17.89 29.53 -14.41
CA ALA A 196 19.14 29.44 -13.68
C ALA A 196 19.15 30.39 -12.49
N GLN A 197 19.70 29.93 -11.37
CA GLN A 197 19.92 30.71 -10.16
C GLN A 197 21.41 30.89 -9.90
N GLY A 198 21.88 32.12 -9.79
CA GLY A 198 23.21 32.42 -9.23
C GLY A 198 23.11 32.91 -7.79
N SER A 199 24.04 32.47 -6.93
CA SER A 199 24.18 33.00 -5.56
C SER A 199 25.17 34.17 -5.47
N ILE A 200 25.06 34.96 -4.39
CA ILE A 200 25.98 36.07 -4.08
C ILE A 200 27.41 35.60 -3.81
N CYS A 201 27.63 34.31 -3.51
CA CYS A 201 28.95 33.75 -3.18
C CYS A 201 29.99 33.84 -4.32
N ARG A 202 29.63 34.40 -5.47
CA ARG A 202 30.54 34.80 -6.55
C ARG A 202 31.76 35.58 -6.07
N PHE A 203 31.64 36.39 -5.01
CA PHE A 203 32.79 37.14 -4.48
C PHE A 203 33.95 36.23 -4.01
N TYR A 204 33.66 35.05 -3.45
CA TYR A 204 34.72 34.14 -2.98
C TYR A 204 35.42 33.39 -4.13
N PHE A 205 34.70 33.03 -5.19
CA PHE A 205 35.28 32.27 -6.31
C PHE A 205 36.18 33.10 -7.23
N ILE A 206 35.85 34.37 -7.46
CA ILE A 206 36.68 35.24 -8.32
C ILE A 206 37.88 35.78 -7.52
N SER A 207 37.72 36.10 -6.24
CA SER A 207 38.81 36.62 -5.41
C SER A 207 39.95 35.60 -5.24
N THR A 208 39.62 34.33 -5.01
CA THR A 208 40.64 33.30 -4.75
C THR A 208 41.41 32.86 -6.01
N GLU A 209 40.85 33.02 -7.21
CA GLU A 209 41.54 32.69 -8.47
C GLU A 209 42.46 33.84 -8.94
N VAL A 210 42.12 35.08 -8.60
CA VAL A 210 42.99 36.26 -8.83
C VAL A 210 44.15 36.26 -7.83
N GLU A 211 43.93 35.87 -6.57
CA GLU A 211 45.00 35.75 -5.57
C GLU A 211 45.92 34.53 -5.78
N ARG A 212 45.46 33.46 -6.43
CA ARG A 212 46.32 32.31 -6.78
C ARG A 212 47.17 32.50 -8.05
N LYS A 213 46.99 33.61 -8.78
CA LYS A 213 47.77 33.96 -9.99
C LYS A 213 48.63 35.21 -9.84
N LEU A 214 48.84 35.69 -8.62
CA LEU A 214 49.85 36.66 -8.21
C LEU A 214 50.82 35.99 -7.21
#